data_AF-A0A2T9ZN00-F1
#
_entry.id   AF-A0A2T9ZN00-F1
#
_cell.length_a   1.000
_cell.length_b   1.000
_cell.length_c   1.000
_cell.angle_alpha   90.00
_cell.angle_beta   90.00
_cell.angle_gamma   90.00
#
_symmetry.space_group_name_H-M   'P 1'
#
loop_
_entity.id
_entity.type
_entity.pdbx_description
1 polymer ?
#
loop_
_entity_poly.entity_id
_entity_poly.type
_entity_poly.pdbx_seq_one_letter_code
_entity_poly.pdbx_strand_id
1 'polypeptide(L)'
;MPDKNTITDLFSCQQIGKTCVVFNLRKASRALTQVYEEVMKPSGILPTQFTLLVVTRAMQPVAISKMAEVLVMDRTTLTRNLRPLERDGMLSVKPSRRDKRTREVRLTKKGLAHLELAVPLWQEAQQKVRESLGSGHLDRMIEDLTAAVAVATAN
;
A
#
# COMPACT_ATOMS: atom_id res chain seq x y z
N MET A 1 27.01 17.14 32.46
CA MET A 1 26.22 18.35 32.12
C MET A 1 25.43 18.02 30.86
N PRO A 2 24.09 18.14 30.80
CA PRO A 2 23.39 17.85 29.56
C PRO A 2 23.52 19.04 28.61
N ASP A 3 23.83 18.73 27.36
CA ASP A 3 23.96 19.61 26.20
C ASP A 3 22.70 20.47 25.99
N LYS A 4 22.69 21.69 26.53
CA LYS A 4 21.55 22.61 26.38
C LYS A 4 21.52 23.38 25.05
N ASN A 5 22.37 23.02 24.07
CA ASN A 5 22.54 23.80 22.84
C ASN A 5 22.77 22.97 21.56
N THR A 6 22.51 21.66 21.58
CA THR A 6 22.66 20.81 20.39
C THR A 6 21.28 20.53 19.80
N ILE A 7 21.10 20.70 18.49
CA ILE A 7 19.83 20.42 17.77
C ILE A 7 19.33 18.97 17.99
N THR A 8 20.20 18.09 18.49
CA THR A 8 19.94 16.67 18.78
C THR A 8 19.74 16.39 20.27
N ASP A 9 19.42 17.39 21.09
CA ASP A 9 19.11 17.16 22.51
C ASP A 9 17.85 16.27 22.67
N LEU A 10 17.66 15.75 23.89
CA LEU A 10 16.57 14.82 24.19
C LEU A 10 15.18 15.42 23.91
N PHE A 11 14.98 16.71 24.21
CA PHE A 11 13.72 17.37 23.94
C PHE A 11 13.47 17.45 22.44
N SER A 12 14.47 17.86 21.65
CA SER A 12 14.38 17.89 20.19
C SER A 12 14.07 16.52 19.60
N CYS A 13 14.74 15.45 20.06
CA CYS A 13 14.46 14.08 19.62
C CYS A 13 13.04 13.62 19.97
N GLN A 14 12.55 13.95 21.17
CA GLN A 14 11.18 13.63 21.58
C GLN A 14 10.14 14.39 20.76
N GLN A 15 10.39 15.66 20.45
CA GLN A 15 9.49 16.44 19.60
C GLN A 15 9.43 15.86 18.18
N ILE A 16 10.58 15.51 17.59
CA ILE A 16 10.62 14.83 16.28
C ILE A 16 9.76 13.57 16.31
N GLY A 17 9.87 12.72 17.33
CA GLY A 17 9.05 11.51 17.45
C GLY A 17 7.54 11.79 17.50
N LYS A 18 7.14 12.91 18.12
CA LYS A 18 5.72 13.30 18.26
C LYS A 18 5.16 13.98 17.00
N THR A 19 5.96 14.75 16.28
CA THR A 19 5.46 15.64 15.21
C THR A 19 5.89 15.22 13.80
N CYS A 20 6.91 14.34 13.66
CA CYS A 20 7.37 13.91 12.35
C CYS A 20 6.32 13.02 11.67
N VAL A 21 5.77 13.51 10.56
CA VAL A 21 4.74 12.83 9.76
C VAL A 21 5.26 11.48 9.24
N VAL A 22 6.44 11.44 8.62
CA VAL A 22 7.00 10.19 8.03
C VAL A 22 7.29 9.16 9.11
N PHE A 23 7.78 9.57 10.28
CA PHE A 23 8.04 8.66 11.40
C PHE A 23 6.75 7.99 11.88
N ASN A 24 5.72 8.81 12.14
CA ASN A 24 4.43 8.32 12.62
C ASN A 24 3.69 7.49 11.56
N LEU A 25 3.73 7.89 10.28
CA LEU A 25 3.17 7.10 9.18
C LEU A 25 3.83 5.73 9.05
N ARG A 26 5.16 5.63 9.15
CA ARG A 26 5.86 4.32 9.10
C ARG A 26 5.51 3.43 10.29
N LYS A 27 5.32 4.02 11.48
CA LYS A 27 4.90 3.26 12.67
C LYS A 27 3.46 2.78 12.51
N ALA A 28 2.54 3.66 12.13
CA ALA A 28 1.13 3.35 11.90
C ALA A 28 0.97 2.30 10.78
N SER A 29 1.64 2.49 9.65
CA SER A 29 1.60 1.56 8.51
C SER A 29 2.03 0.15 8.93
N ARG A 30 3.11 -0.02 9.69
CA ARG A 30 3.53 -1.35 10.18
C ARG A 30 2.50 -1.97 11.11
N ALA A 31 2.02 -1.21 12.10
CA ALA A 31 1.05 -1.71 13.07
C ALA A 31 -0.29 -2.08 12.43
N LEU A 32 -0.79 -1.24 11.52
CA LEU A 32 -2.01 -1.54 10.76
C LEU A 32 -1.78 -2.73 9.83
N THR A 33 -0.66 -2.80 9.11
CA THR A 33 -0.36 -3.95 8.23
C THR A 33 -0.44 -5.27 8.98
N GLN A 34 0.07 -5.34 10.21
CA GLN A 34 -0.06 -6.54 11.06
C GLN A 34 -1.52 -6.91 11.35
N VAL A 35 -2.38 -5.93 11.61
CA VAL A 35 -3.83 -6.15 11.79
C VAL A 35 -4.45 -6.74 10.53
N TYR A 36 -4.15 -6.19 9.35
CA TYR A 36 -4.67 -6.73 8.09
C TYR A 36 -4.07 -8.11 7.79
N GLU A 37 -2.79 -8.34 8.05
CA GLU A 37 -2.13 -9.63 7.84
C GLU A 37 -2.79 -10.74 8.68
N GLU A 38 -3.03 -10.50 9.97
CA GLU A 38 -3.67 -11.47 10.85
C GLU A 38 -5.08 -11.83 10.37
N VAL A 39 -5.90 -10.83 10.03
CA VAL A 39 -7.27 -11.07 9.57
C VAL A 39 -7.31 -11.69 8.17
N MET A 40 -6.45 -11.26 7.26
CA MET A 40 -6.44 -11.72 5.86
C MET A 40 -5.69 -13.02 5.65
N LYS A 41 -5.01 -13.57 6.67
CA LYS A 41 -4.25 -14.82 6.61
C LYS A 41 -5.00 -15.98 5.92
N PRO A 42 -6.32 -16.20 6.13
CA PRO A 42 -7.06 -17.27 5.44
C PRO A 42 -7.18 -17.09 3.91
N SER A 43 -6.98 -15.89 3.36
CA SER A 43 -7.02 -15.66 1.90
C SER A 43 -5.82 -16.24 1.15
N GLY A 44 -4.74 -16.57 1.88
CA GLY A 44 -3.49 -17.03 1.30
C GLY A 44 -2.67 -15.94 0.60
N ILE A 45 -3.04 -14.67 0.72
CA ILE A 45 -2.29 -13.53 0.17
C ILE A 45 -2.02 -12.46 1.23
N LEU A 46 -0.89 -11.78 1.10
CA LEU A 46 -0.52 -10.66 1.97
C LEU A 46 -1.33 -9.39 1.61
N PRO A 47 -1.54 -8.44 2.54
CA PRO A 47 -2.20 -7.17 2.24
C PRO A 47 -1.52 -6.38 1.11
N THR A 48 -0.19 -6.43 1.02
CA THR A 48 0.57 -5.81 -0.08
C THR A 48 0.28 -6.44 -1.44
N GLN A 49 0.13 -7.77 -1.48
CA GLN A 49 -0.28 -8.52 -2.66
C GLN A 49 -1.73 -8.21 -3.04
N PHE A 50 -2.63 -8.15 -2.06
CA PHE A 50 -4.02 -7.75 -2.24
C PHE A 50 -4.13 -6.39 -2.91
N THR A 51 -3.40 -5.37 -2.44
CA THR A 51 -3.36 -4.04 -3.06
C THR A 51 -3.00 -4.10 -4.55
N LEU A 52 -1.98 -4.89 -4.93
CA LEU A 52 -1.59 -5.04 -6.34
C LEU A 52 -2.68 -5.71 -7.19
N LEU A 53 -3.36 -6.73 -6.64
CA LEU A 53 -4.47 -7.39 -7.32
C LEU A 53 -5.67 -6.44 -7.48
N VAL A 54 -6.00 -5.65 -6.45
CA VAL A 54 -7.08 -4.63 -6.51
C VAL A 54 -6.78 -3.58 -7.57
N VAL A 55 -5.59 -2.97 -7.56
CA VAL A 55 -5.20 -1.96 -8.55
C VAL A 55 -5.18 -2.56 -9.96
N THR A 56 -4.67 -3.79 -10.11
CA THR A 56 -4.75 -4.50 -11.39
C THR A 56 -6.20 -4.68 -11.83
N ARG A 57 -7.11 -5.14 -10.94
CA ARG A 57 -8.51 -5.39 -11.28
C ARG A 57 -9.23 -4.13 -11.74
N ALA A 58 -8.94 -3.00 -11.11
CA ALA A 58 -9.53 -1.70 -11.39
C ALA A 58 -9.05 -1.11 -12.72
N MET A 59 -7.80 -1.38 -13.12
CA MET A 59 -7.15 -0.72 -14.26
C MET A 59 -6.79 -1.65 -15.43
N GLN A 60 -7.03 -2.97 -15.33
CA GLN A 60 -6.50 -3.92 -16.30
C GLN A 60 -7.07 -3.75 -17.73
N PRO A 61 -6.23 -3.93 -18.77
CA PRO A 61 -4.77 -4.05 -18.69
C PRO A 61 -4.12 -2.74 -18.24
N VAL A 62 -3.13 -2.83 -17.36
CA VAL A 62 -2.44 -1.66 -16.82
C VAL A 62 -0.94 -1.74 -17.10
N ALA A 63 -0.39 -0.67 -17.68
CA ALA A 63 1.06 -0.56 -17.87
C ALA A 63 1.77 -0.50 -16.52
N ILE A 64 2.92 -1.18 -16.38
CA ILE A 64 3.69 -1.15 -15.13
C ILE A 64 4.08 0.28 -14.73
N SER A 65 4.41 1.14 -15.71
CA SER A 65 4.68 2.57 -15.45
C SER A 65 3.47 3.28 -14.83
N LYS A 66 2.28 3.05 -15.38
CA LYS A 66 1.07 3.68 -14.88
C LYS A 66 0.67 3.18 -13.48
N MET A 67 0.84 1.88 -13.23
CA MET A 67 0.62 1.32 -11.90
C MET A 67 1.65 1.84 -10.88
N ALA A 68 2.90 2.04 -11.30
CA ALA A 68 3.95 2.65 -10.46
C ALA A 68 3.60 4.09 -10.06
N GLU A 69 3.10 4.91 -10.99
CA GLU A 69 2.58 6.25 -10.70
C GLU A 69 1.44 6.21 -9.66
N VAL A 70 0.43 5.37 -9.88
CA VAL A 70 -0.74 5.27 -8.98
C VAL A 70 -0.35 4.82 -7.57
N LEU A 71 0.62 3.92 -7.46
CA LEU A 71 1.09 3.40 -6.18
C LEU A 71 2.20 4.25 -5.54
N VAL A 72 2.65 5.31 -6.21
CA VAL A 72 3.80 6.13 -5.78
C VAL A 72 5.04 5.25 -5.51
N MET A 73 5.29 4.31 -6.43
CA MET A 73 6.40 3.36 -6.35
C MET A 73 7.34 3.55 -7.53
N ASP A 74 8.65 3.37 -7.32
CA ASP A 74 9.55 3.21 -8.44
C ASP A 74 9.27 1.89 -9.19
N ARG A 75 9.57 1.89 -10.48
CA ARG A 75 9.30 0.76 -11.37
C ARG A 75 10.02 -0.52 -10.94
N THR A 76 11.21 -0.42 -10.36
CA THR A 76 12.00 -1.59 -9.95
C THR A 76 11.36 -2.27 -8.75
N THR A 77 10.93 -1.49 -7.76
CA THR A 77 10.18 -1.96 -6.59
C THR A 77 8.87 -2.62 -7.02
N LEU A 78 8.08 -1.96 -7.88
CA LEU A 78 6.83 -2.54 -8.35
C LEU A 78 7.05 -3.87 -9.09
N THR A 79 8.05 -3.94 -9.97
CA THR A 79 8.36 -5.17 -10.71
C THR A 79 8.77 -6.31 -9.77
N ARG A 80 9.53 -6.01 -8.70
CA ARG A 80 9.87 -7.00 -7.67
C ARG A 80 8.63 -7.48 -6.91
N ASN A 81 7.69 -6.59 -6.61
CA ASN A 81 6.45 -6.94 -5.90
C ASN A 81 5.46 -7.72 -6.78
N LEU A 82 5.45 -7.50 -8.10
CA LEU A 82 4.62 -8.24 -9.06
C LEU A 82 5.13 -9.66 -9.33
N ARG A 83 6.45 -9.90 -9.23
CA ARG A 83 7.08 -11.17 -9.60
C ARG A 83 6.50 -12.39 -8.84
N PRO A 84 6.29 -12.36 -7.51
CA PRO A 84 5.66 -13.48 -6.80
C PRO A 84 4.24 -13.77 -7.31
N LEU A 85 3.44 -12.73 -7.55
CA LEU A 85 2.06 -12.87 -8.04
C LEU A 85 2.00 -13.43 -9.46
N GLU A 86 2.94 -13.04 -10.33
CA GLU A 86 3.08 -13.62 -11.67
C GLU A 86 3.53 -15.08 -11.61
N ARG A 87 4.58 -15.37 -10.82
CA ARG A 87 5.08 -16.74 -10.61
C ARG A 87 3.98 -17.67 -10.11
N ASP A 88 3.16 -17.19 -9.18
CA ASP A 88 2.09 -17.98 -8.57
C ASP A 88 0.82 -18.00 -9.45
N GLY A 89 0.88 -17.40 -10.63
CA GLY A 89 -0.18 -17.43 -11.64
C GLY A 89 -1.38 -16.55 -11.33
N MET A 90 -1.29 -15.63 -10.36
CA MET A 90 -2.35 -14.68 -10.01
C MET A 90 -2.41 -13.49 -10.99
N LEU A 91 -1.26 -13.14 -11.57
CA LEU A 91 -1.12 -12.10 -12.58
C LEU A 91 -0.46 -12.65 -13.85
N SER A 92 -0.66 -11.95 -14.97
CA SER A 92 0.13 -12.16 -16.18
C SER A 92 0.73 -10.84 -16.64
N VAL A 93 2.04 -10.81 -16.91
CA VAL A 93 2.74 -9.63 -17.43
C VAL A 93 3.16 -9.87 -18.87
N LYS A 94 2.55 -9.16 -19.83
CA LYS A 94 2.82 -9.33 -21.27
C LYS A 94 3.22 -8.02 -21.93
N PRO A 95 3.95 -8.03 -23.06
CA PRO A 95 4.12 -6.84 -23.88
C PRO A 95 2.77 -6.24 -24.26
N SER A 96 2.65 -4.91 -24.23
CA SER A 96 1.44 -4.23 -24.71
C SER A 96 1.23 -4.55 -26.18
N ARG A 97 -0.05 -4.61 -26.58
CA ARG A 97 -0.42 -4.72 -28.00
C ARG A 97 -0.09 -3.45 -28.78
N ARG A 98 -0.05 -2.29 -28.11
CA ARG A 98 0.19 -0.98 -28.73
C ARG A 98 1.67 -0.66 -28.84
N ASP A 99 2.46 -1.06 -27.85
CA ASP A 99 3.90 -0.86 -27.81
C ASP A 99 4.60 -2.05 -27.12
N LYS A 100 5.41 -2.81 -27.88
CA LYS A 100 6.12 -3.99 -27.36
C LYS A 100 7.17 -3.65 -26.30
N ARG A 101 7.61 -2.38 -26.19
CA ARG A 101 8.53 -1.92 -25.13
C ARG A 101 7.81 -1.74 -23.79
N THR A 102 6.50 -1.56 -23.83
CA THR A 102 5.65 -1.44 -22.63
C THR A 102 5.21 -2.83 -22.17
N ARG A 103 5.24 -3.06 -20.86
CA ARG A 103 4.71 -4.28 -20.23
C ARG A 103 3.42 -3.95 -19.50
N GLU A 104 2.38 -4.73 -19.76
CA GLU A 104 1.06 -4.61 -19.15
C GLU A 104 0.78 -5.79 -18.23
N VAL A 105 0.15 -5.50 -17.10
CA VAL A 105 -0.30 -6.45 -16.10
C VAL A 105 -1.80 -6.71 -16.30
N ARG A 106 -2.20 -7.98 -16.19
CA ARG A 106 -3.60 -8.41 -16.16
C ARG A 106 -3.82 -9.40 -15.02
N LEU A 107 -5.03 -9.38 -14.47
CA LEU A 107 -5.47 -10.36 -13.50
C LEU A 107 -5.81 -11.67 -14.22
N THR A 108 -5.40 -12.80 -13.66
CA THR A 108 -5.83 -14.11 -14.15
C THR A 108 -7.11 -14.56 -13.46
N LYS A 109 -7.71 -15.67 -13.91
CA LYS A 109 -8.82 -16.31 -13.19
C LYS A 109 -8.43 -16.69 -11.75
N LYS A 110 -7.20 -17.18 -11.56
CA LYS A 110 -6.67 -17.52 -10.22
C LYS A 110 -6.53 -16.27 -9.35
N GLY A 111 -6.00 -15.16 -9.90
CA GLY A 111 -5.90 -13.90 -9.17
C GLY A 111 -7.26 -13.34 -8.76
N LEU A 112 -8.27 -13.49 -9.62
CA LEU A 112 -9.65 -13.10 -9.30
C LEU A 112 -10.24 -13.93 -8.16
N ALA A 113 -10.05 -15.25 -8.17
CA ALA A 113 -10.51 -16.12 -7.09
C ALA A 113 -9.85 -15.76 -5.74
N HIS A 114 -8.55 -15.43 -5.72
CA HIS A 114 -7.90 -14.94 -4.49
C HIS A 114 -8.46 -13.59 -4.03
N LEU A 115 -8.79 -12.67 -4.94
CA LEU A 115 -9.47 -11.42 -4.58
C LEU A 115 -10.85 -11.68 -3.97
N GLU A 116 -11.64 -12.57 -4.55
CA GLU A 116 -12.98 -12.93 -4.03
C GLU A 116 -12.91 -13.49 -2.60
N LEU A 117 -11.88 -14.28 -2.29
CA LEU A 117 -11.61 -14.76 -0.93
C LEU A 117 -11.11 -13.66 0.01
N ALA A 118 -10.28 -12.73 -0.50
CA ALA A 118 -9.63 -11.71 0.32
C ALA A 118 -10.52 -10.51 0.66
N VAL A 119 -11.45 -10.14 -0.22
CA VAL A 119 -12.34 -8.97 -0.03
C VAL A 119 -13.13 -9.02 1.29
N PRO A 120 -13.84 -10.11 1.66
CA PRO A 120 -14.57 -10.13 2.93
C PRO A 120 -13.64 -10.03 4.15
N LEU A 121 -12.44 -10.61 4.09
CA LEU A 121 -11.44 -10.51 5.17
C LEU A 121 -10.83 -9.10 5.27
N TRP A 122 -10.61 -8.45 4.13
CA TRP A 122 -10.23 -7.03 4.10
C TRP A 122 -11.33 -6.15 4.71
N GLN A 123 -12.61 -6.43 4.42
CA GLN A 123 -13.73 -5.72 5.03
C GLN A 123 -13.76 -5.89 6.55
N GLU A 124 -13.52 -7.11 7.05
CA GLU A 124 -13.41 -7.37 8.48
C GLU A 124 -12.24 -6.57 9.11
N ALA A 125 -11.06 -6.59 8.50
CA ALA A 125 -9.91 -5.83 8.98
C ALA A 125 -10.20 -4.32 9.00
N GLN A 126 -10.80 -3.80 7.93
CA GLN A 126 -11.21 -2.41 7.81
C GLN A 126 -12.21 -2.03 8.90
N GLN A 127 -13.16 -2.92 9.20
CA GLN A 127 -14.18 -2.69 10.22
C GLN A 127 -13.57 -2.65 11.62
N LYS A 128 -12.61 -3.53 11.95
CA LYS A 128 -11.88 -3.48 13.23
C LYS A 128 -11.15 -2.15 13.41
N VAL A 129 -10.50 -1.65 12.35
CA VAL A 129 -9.83 -0.34 12.37
C VAL A 129 -10.86 0.78 12.56
N ARG A 130 -12.00 0.72 11.86
CA ARG A 130 -13.09 1.69 11.99
C ARG A 130 -13.66 1.75 13.40
N GLU A 131 -13.88 0.60 14.03
CA GLU A 131 -14.39 0.52 15.41
C GLU A 131 -13.38 1.09 16.42
N SER A 132 -12.08 0.85 16.20
CA SER A 132 -11.02 1.32 17.10
C SER A 132 -10.77 2.82 16.98
N LEU A 133 -10.81 3.39 15.77
CA LEU A 133 -10.54 4.82 15.51
C LEU A 133 -11.80 5.70 15.58
N GLY A 134 -12.97 5.11 15.34
CA GLY A 134 -14.21 5.84 15.08
C GLY A 134 -14.33 6.27 13.60
N SER A 135 -15.53 6.15 13.03
CA SER A 135 -15.79 6.41 11.60
C SER A 135 -15.33 7.79 11.15
N GLY A 136 -15.73 8.85 11.85
CA GLY A 136 -15.37 10.21 11.47
C GLY A 136 -13.86 10.51 11.56
N HIS A 137 -13.11 9.82 12.42
CA HIS A 137 -11.65 9.94 12.45
C HIS A 137 -10.99 9.16 11.32
N LEU A 138 -11.49 7.96 11.02
CA LEU A 138 -10.99 7.16 9.91
C LEU A 138 -11.20 7.85 8.56
N ASP A 139 -12.38 8.43 8.33
CA ASP A 139 -12.69 9.10 7.07
C ASP A 139 -11.76 10.32 6.86
N ARG A 140 -11.58 11.15 7.89
CA ARG A 140 -10.60 12.25 7.87
C ARG A 140 -9.16 11.75 7.65
N MET A 141 -8.76 10.66 8.31
CA MET A 141 -7.44 10.08 8.11
C MET A 141 -7.23 9.65 6.66
N ILE A 142 -8.24 9.08 6.00
CA ILE A 142 -8.15 8.69 4.59
C ILE A 142 -8.04 9.93 3.68
N GLU A 143 -8.78 10.99 3.97
CA GLU A 143 -8.67 12.27 3.28
C GLU A 143 -7.26 12.86 3.43
N ASP A 144 -6.73 12.91 4.66
CA ASP A 144 -5.39 13.39 4.97
C ASP A 144 -4.29 12.58 4.27
N LEU A 145 -4.42 11.24 4.23
CA LEU A 145 -3.49 10.37 3.51
C LEU A 145 -3.50 10.63 2.01
N THR A 146 -4.69 10.88 1.44
CA THR A 146 -4.84 11.21 0.02
C THR A 146 -4.21 12.57 -0.30
N ALA A 147 -4.44 13.57 0.55
CA ALA A 147 -3.81 14.89 0.43
C ALA A 147 -2.28 14.82 0.57
N ALA A 148 -1.77 13.99 1.48
CA ALA A 148 -0.33 13.80 1.70
C ALA A 148 0.37 13.23 0.46
N VAL A 149 -0.29 12.35 -0.31
CA VAL A 149 0.26 11.87 -1.59
C VAL A 149 0.40 13.02 -2.58
N ALA A 150 -0.59 13.92 -2.66
CA ALA A 150 -0.53 15.08 -3.56
C ALA A 150 0.67 15.99 -3.27
N VAL A 151 1.05 16.15 -2.00
CA VAL A 151 2.26 16.91 -1.60
C VAL A 151 3.53 16.29 -2.19
N ALA A 152 3.60 14.97 -2.31
CA ALA A 152 4.77 14.27 -2.85
C ALA A 152 4.79 14.21 -4.39
N THR A 153 3.64 14.32 -5.05
CA THR A 153 3.51 14.20 -6.51
C THR A 153 3.30 15.53 -7.23
N ALA A 154 3.07 16.63 -6.51
CA ALA A 154 3.02 17.98 -7.06
C ALA A 154 4.44 18.48 -7.40
N ASN A 155 4.94 18.06 -8.55
CA ASN A 155 6.11 18.62 -9.24
C ASN A 155 5.79 18.80 -10.72
#